data_AF-A0A3A9BEA6-F1
#
_entry.id   AF-A0A3A9BEA6-F1
#
_cell.length_a   1.000
_cell.length_b   1.000
_cell.length_c   1.000
_cell.angle_alpha   90.00
_cell.angle_beta   90.00
_cell.angle_gamma   90.00
#
_symmetry.space_group_name_H-M   'P 1'
#
loop_
_entity.id
_entity.type
_entity.pdbx_description
1 polymer ?
#
loop_
_entity_poly.entity_id
_entity_poly.type
_entity_poly.pdbx_seq_one_letter_code
_entity_poly.pdbx_strand_id
1 'polypeptide(L)'
;MRCEFMELRDVEICLGIQFPELFHTINNSGMMDYLRNSREWIEDKIANDMNYVWRGDFFGEWMGDCWLFAFENLPSACDELYECLNFDLKIYPERQSINPLYRLVPFAHRISGDKYCFLYEDVEQEPKIVVYGHDTGDVDLWATSFEEFLYFQIVVEVMDKDREIHSDYIKAHIQWLNDAHKRLLAETPTKDIWEQLPEPQELNIWTF
;
A
#
# COMPACT_ATOMS: atom_id res chain seq x y z
N MET A 1 24.56 -1.21 -14.65
CA MET A 1 23.52 -1.96 -15.39
C MET A 1 22.23 -1.54 -14.73
N ARG A 2 21.51 -0.56 -15.29
CA ARG A 2 20.19 -0.16 -14.79
C ARG A 2 19.24 -1.29 -15.21
N CYS A 3 18.56 -1.93 -14.26
CA CYS A 3 17.51 -2.88 -14.59
C CYS A 3 16.37 -2.05 -15.18
N GLU A 4 16.21 -2.03 -16.50
CA GLU A 4 15.26 -1.13 -17.15
C GLU A 4 13.79 -1.57 -17.00
N PHE A 5 13.52 -2.78 -16.49
CA PHE A 5 12.17 -3.27 -16.20
C PHE A 5 12.24 -4.31 -15.08
N MET A 6 11.38 -4.19 -14.07
CA MET A 6 11.21 -5.21 -13.02
C MET A 6 9.76 -5.63 -12.98
N GLU A 7 9.51 -6.93 -13.07
CA GLU A 7 8.16 -7.50 -12.97
C GLU A 7 7.80 -7.79 -11.51
N LEU A 8 6.50 -7.84 -11.19
CA LEU A 8 6.04 -8.19 -9.83
C LEU A 8 6.66 -9.51 -9.33
N ARG A 9 6.77 -10.51 -10.22
CA ARG A 9 7.39 -11.80 -9.90
C ARG A 9 8.89 -11.69 -9.58
N ASP A 10 9.59 -10.76 -10.22
CA ASP A 10 11.01 -10.52 -9.92
C ASP A 10 11.16 -9.95 -8.51
N VAL A 11 10.22 -9.07 -8.10
CA VAL A 11 10.18 -8.52 -6.74
C VAL A 11 9.94 -9.64 -5.73
N GLU A 12 8.96 -10.50 -5.98
CA GLU A 12 8.66 -11.65 -5.11
C GLU A 12 9.85 -12.59 -4.94
N ILE A 13 10.59 -12.87 -6.01
CA ILE A 13 11.80 -13.68 -5.95
C ILE A 13 12.90 -12.95 -5.17
N CYS A 14 13.10 -11.65 -5.43
CA CYS A 14 14.12 -10.84 -4.76
C CYS A 14 13.86 -10.74 -3.25
N LEU A 15 12.59 -10.55 -2.88
CA LEU A 15 12.18 -10.41 -1.50
C LEU A 15 11.85 -11.77 -0.88
N GLY A 16 11.66 -12.85 -1.62
CA GLY A 16 11.24 -14.14 -1.06
C GLY A 16 9.89 -14.04 -0.32
N ILE A 17 8.91 -13.37 -0.94
CA ILE A 17 7.51 -13.27 -0.46
C ILE A 17 6.56 -13.58 -1.62
N GLN A 18 5.27 -13.70 -1.32
CA GLN A 18 4.21 -13.64 -2.32
C GLN A 18 3.27 -12.48 -2.00
N PHE A 19 2.95 -11.65 -2.99
CA PHE A 19 1.95 -10.60 -2.82
C PHE A 19 0.54 -11.21 -2.73
N PRO A 20 -0.43 -10.48 -2.14
CA PRO A 20 -1.84 -10.87 -2.15
C PRO A 20 -2.34 -11.25 -3.55
N GLU A 21 -3.24 -12.25 -3.63
CA GLU A 21 -3.85 -12.68 -4.89
C GLU A 21 -4.58 -11.51 -5.60
N LEU A 22 -5.22 -10.64 -4.82
CA LEU A 22 -5.87 -9.44 -5.36
C LEU A 22 -4.85 -8.48 -5.97
N PHE A 23 -3.68 -8.31 -5.35
CA PHE A 23 -2.59 -7.47 -5.86
C PHE A 23 -2.10 -8.01 -7.21
N HIS A 24 -1.90 -9.33 -7.33
CA HIS A 24 -1.59 -9.97 -8.61
C HIS A 24 -2.67 -9.75 -9.66
N THR A 25 -3.94 -9.90 -9.28
CA THR A 25 -5.07 -9.77 -10.20
C THR A 25 -5.15 -8.37 -10.77
N ILE A 26 -4.95 -7.35 -9.93
CA ILE A 26 -4.90 -5.96 -10.35
C ILE A 26 -3.68 -5.72 -11.25
N ASN A 27 -2.48 -6.21 -10.87
CA ASN A 27 -1.30 -6.08 -11.72
C ASN A 27 -1.49 -6.71 -13.11
N ASN A 28 -2.10 -7.90 -13.17
CA ASN A 28 -2.36 -8.63 -14.41
C ASN A 28 -3.43 -7.95 -15.30
N SER A 29 -4.23 -7.04 -14.75
CA SER A 29 -5.17 -6.23 -15.52
C SER A 29 -4.50 -5.09 -16.31
N GLY A 30 -3.22 -4.81 -16.03
CA GLY A 30 -2.45 -3.70 -16.62
C GLY A 30 -2.54 -2.39 -15.83
N MET A 31 -3.41 -2.31 -14.81
CA MET A 31 -3.59 -1.10 -13.99
C MET A 31 -2.35 -0.73 -13.13
N MET A 32 -1.35 -1.61 -13.02
CA MET A 32 -0.08 -1.35 -12.32
C MET A 32 1.12 -1.32 -13.26
N ASP A 33 0.93 -1.29 -14.58
CA ASP A 33 2.05 -1.33 -15.55
C ASP A 33 3.01 -0.15 -15.38
N TYR A 34 2.52 0.99 -14.89
CA TYR A 34 3.36 2.14 -14.56
C TYR A 34 4.41 1.82 -13.49
N LEU A 35 4.14 0.91 -12.54
CA LEU A 35 5.08 0.52 -11.48
C LEU A 35 6.29 -0.27 -11.98
N ARG A 36 6.22 -0.81 -13.22
CA ARG A 36 7.34 -1.53 -13.86
C ARG A 36 8.41 -0.59 -14.41
N ASN A 37 8.06 0.68 -14.57
CA ASN A 37 8.90 1.70 -15.18
C ASN A 37 9.53 2.57 -14.10
N SER A 38 10.69 3.14 -14.42
CA SER A 38 11.33 4.10 -13.53
C SER A 38 10.53 5.40 -13.45
N ARG A 39 10.70 6.11 -12.34
CA ARG A 39 10.11 7.45 -12.15
C ARG A 39 10.49 8.41 -13.27
N GLU A 40 11.74 8.37 -13.73
CA GLU A 40 12.24 9.16 -14.87
C GLU A 40 11.42 8.90 -16.14
N TRP A 41 11.05 7.63 -16.40
CA TRP A 41 10.25 7.25 -17.55
C TRP A 41 8.78 7.70 -17.40
N ILE A 42 8.21 7.58 -16.20
CA ILE A 42 6.84 8.03 -15.91
C ILE A 42 6.75 9.56 -16.08
N GLU A 43 7.69 10.31 -15.51
CA GLU A 43 7.74 11.78 -15.61
C GLU A 43 7.89 12.24 -17.07
N ASP A 44 8.76 11.58 -17.86
CA ASP A 44 8.88 11.85 -19.30
C ASP A 44 7.57 11.54 -20.04
N LYS A 45 6.90 10.43 -19.70
CA LYS A 45 5.61 10.08 -20.30
C LYS A 45 4.50 11.07 -19.96
N ILE A 46 4.40 11.53 -18.72
CA ILE A 46 3.44 12.57 -18.30
C ILE A 46 3.72 13.88 -19.04
N ALA A 47 4.99 14.27 -19.13
CA ALA A 47 5.38 15.51 -19.80
C ALA A 47 5.02 15.50 -21.30
N ASN A 48 5.06 14.33 -21.93
CA ASN A 48 4.78 14.15 -23.36
C ASN A 48 3.32 13.71 -23.66
N ASP A 49 2.58 13.21 -22.68
CA ASP A 49 1.16 12.85 -22.76
C ASP A 49 0.47 13.05 -21.39
N MET A 50 -0.14 14.23 -21.20
CA MET A 50 -0.85 14.56 -19.95
C MET A 50 -2.03 13.62 -19.65
N ASN A 51 -2.50 12.82 -20.61
CA ASN A 51 -3.56 11.84 -20.38
C ASN A 51 -3.02 10.47 -19.94
N TYR A 52 -1.70 10.25 -19.94
CA TYR A 52 -1.06 8.97 -19.65
C TYR A 52 -1.43 8.44 -18.26
N VAL A 53 -1.38 9.29 -17.23
CA VAL A 53 -1.69 8.93 -15.82
C VAL A 53 -3.19 9.05 -15.50
N TRP A 54 -3.99 9.56 -16.43
CA TRP A 54 -5.39 9.92 -16.17
C TRP A 54 -6.39 8.78 -16.34
N ARG A 55 -5.96 7.57 -16.74
CA ARG A 55 -6.89 6.49 -17.12
C ARG A 55 -6.58 5.17 -16.45
N GLY A 56 -7.15 4.97 -15.27
CA GLY A 56 -7.34 3.64 -14.71
C GLY A 56 -6.11 3.01 -14.08
N ASP A 57 -5.05 3.76 -13.80
CA ASP A 57 -3.95 3.26 -12.98
C ASP A 57 -4.45 3.01 -11.54
N PHE A 58 -4.21 1.81 -11.04
CA PHE A 58 -4.57 1.42 -9.69
C PHE A 58 -3.68 2.19 -8.73
N PHE A 59 -4.28 3.03 -7.88
CA PHE A 59 -3.55 3.91 -6.98
C PHE A 59 -2.44 4.71 -7.69
N GLY A 60 -2.73 5.22 -8.91
CA GLY A 60 -1.87 6.20 -9.57
C GLY A 60 -1.62 7.45 -8.69
N GLU A 61 -0.96 8.49 -9.22
CA GLU A 61 -0.47 9.65 -8.43
C GLU A 61 -1.51 10.43 -7.58
N TRP A 62 -2.78 10.06 -7.66
CA TRP A 62 -3.89 10.80 -7.08
C TRP A 62 -4.73 10.03 -6.05
N MET A 63 -4.37 8.81 -5.66
CA MET A 63 -5.05 8.10 -4.55
C MET A 63 -4.57 8.63 -3.19
N GLY A 64 -4.96 9.87 -2.88
CA GLY A 64 -4.70 10.51 -1.60
C GLY A 64 -3.23 10.47 -1.19
N ASP A 65 -3.01 10.03 0.05
CA ASP A 65 -1.70 9.85 0.67
C ASP A 65 -1.18 8.40 0.56
N CYS A 66 -1.62 7.61 -0.44
CA CYS A 66 -1.13 6.24 -0.66
C CYS A 66 -0.37 6.13 -1.99
N TRP A 67 0.95 6.26 -1.96
CA TRP A 67 1.79 6.23 -3.15
C TRP A 67 2.53 4.90 -3.24
N LEU A 68 2.14 4.08 -4.21
CA LEU A 68 2.77 2.78 -4.44
C LEU A 68 4.24 2.95 -4.86
N PHE A 69 5.12 2.11 -4.30
CA PHE A 69 6.50 2.05 -4.77
C PHE A 69 6.57 1.39 -6.14
N ALA A 70 7.35 1.98 -7.05
CA ALA A 70 7.77 1.28 -8.26
C ALA A 70 8.50 -0.02 -7.89
N PHE A 71 8.35 -1.06 -8.70
CA PHE A 71 8.86 -2.39 -8.40
C PHE A 71 10.37 -2.41 -8.20
N GLU A 72 11.12 -1.63 -9.00
CA GLU A 72 12.57 -1.48 -8.84
C GLU A 72 12.99 -0.85 -7.50
N ASN A 73 12.12 -0.07 -6.86
CA ASN A 73 12.40 0.63 -5.61
C ASN A 73 12.03 -0.18 -4.37
N LEU A 74 11.24 -1.25 -4.50
CA LEU A 74 10.78 -2.06 -3.37
C LEU A 74 11.94 -2.65 -2.54
N PRO A 75 13.02 -3.20 -3.13
CA PRO A 75 14.18 -3.65 -2.34
C PRO A 75 14.82 -2.52 -1.52
N SER A 76 15.04 -1.34 -2.12
CA SER A 76 15.60 -0.18 -1.40
C SER A 76 14.65 0.32 -0.31
N ALA A 77 13.34 0.34 -0.56
CA ALA A 77 12.35 0.71 0.44
C ALA A 77 12.34 -0.26 1.63
N CYS A 78 12.59 -1.56 1.39
CA CYS A 78 12.79 -2.53 2.47
C CYS A 78 14.03 -2.18 3.28
N ASP A 79 15.17 -1.93 2.64
CA ASP A 79 16.41 -1.57 3.33
C ASP A 79 16.20 -0.32 4.22
N GLU A 80 15.58 0.73 3.67
CA GLU A 80 15.24 1.96 4.41
C GLU A 80 14.31 1.68 5.61
N LEU A 81 13.26 0.87 5.44
CA LEU A 81 12.37 0.49 6.55
C LEU A 81 13.16 -0.19 7.68
N TYR A 82 14.02 -1.15 7.34
CA TYR A 82 14.80 -1.87 8.35
C TYR A 82 15.90 -1.00 8.98
N GLU A 83 16.42 0.02 8.29
CA GLU A 83 17.27 1.05 8.90
C GLU A 83 16.50 1.84 9.97
N CYS A 84 15.26 2.26 9.67
CA CYS A 84 14.39 2.94 10.63
C CYS A 84 14.06 2.05 11.84
N LEU A 85 13.66 0.79 11.61
CA LEU A 85 13.37 -0.15 12.68
C LEU A 85 14.61 -0.43 13.56
N ASN A 86 15.79 -0.52 12.97
CA ASN A 86 17.05 -0.66 13.72
C ASN A 86 17.42 0.61 14.49
N PHE A 87 16.99 1.78 14.03
CA PHE A 87 17.13 3.03 14.76
C PHE A 87 16.21 3.06 15.99
N ASP A 88 14.97 2.58 15.85
CA ASP A 88 14.04 2.47 16.98
C ASP A 88 14.59 1.58 18.10
N LEU A 89 15.27 0.46 17.78
CA LEU A 89 15.95 -0.39 18.78
C LEU A 89 17.03 0.36 19.58
N LYS A 90 17.59 1.45 19.04
CA LYS A 90 18.58 2.28 19.75
C LYS A 90 17.91 3.32 20.67
N ILE A 91 16.71 3.77 20.32
CA ILE A 91 15.95 4.76 21.08
C ILE A 91 15.21 4.10 22.25
N TYR A 92 14.67 2.90 22.01
CA TYR A 92 13.82 2.15 22.94
C TYR A 92 14.56 0.88 23.43
N PRO A 93 15.41 0.99 24.47
CA PRO A 93 16.29 -0.11 24.91
C PRO A 93 15.55 -1.32 25.48
N GLU A 94 14.27 -1.18 25.82
CA GLU A 94 13.38 -2.29 26.17
C GLU A 94 13.06 -3.20 24.98
N ARG A 95 13.26 -2.74 23.74
CA ARG A 95 13.07 -3.54 22.53
C ARG A 95 14.38 -4.27 22.22
N GLN A 96 14.36 -5.60 22.19
CA GLN A 96 15.55 -6.40 21.87
C GLN A 96 15.73 -6.60 20.36
N SER A 97 14.64 -6.89 19.64
CA SER A 97 14.63 -7.15 18.21
C SER A 97 13.21 -7.05 17.65
N ILE A 98 13.08 -7.02 16.32
CA ILE A 98 11.79 -7.30 15.66
C ILE A 98 11.44 -8.77 15.92
N ASN A 99 10.20 -9.03 16.28
CA ASN A 99 9.69 -10.39 16.48
C ASN A 99 9.88 -11.20 15.18
N PRO A 100 10.63 -12.32 15.22
CA PRO A 100 10.95 -13.10 14.03
C PRO A 100 9.73 -13.79 13.41
N LEU A 101 8.59 -13.80 14.09
CA LEU A 101 7.31 -14.20 13.50
C LEU A 101 6.80 -13.22 12.45
N TYR A 102 7.28 -11.98 12.47
CA TYR A 102 6.82 -10.94 11.56
C TYR A 102 7.86 -10.61 10.51
N ARG A 103 7.38 -10.43 9.29
CA ARG A 103 8.13 -9.85 8.20
C ARG A 103 7.35 -8.68 7.63
N LEU A 104 7.97 -7.51 7.62
CA LEU A 104 7.38 -6.29 7.06
C LEU A 104 7.95 -6.03 5.68
N VAL A 105 7.09 -5.80 4.71
CA VAL A 105 7.47 -5.40 3.35
C VAL A 105 6.70 -4.15 2.97
N PRO A 106 7.34 -2.97 2.84
CA PRO A 106 6.67 -1.76 2.39
C PRO A 106 6.21 -1.93 0.95
N PHE A 107 5.01 -1.45 0.63
CA PHE A 107 4.48 -1.44 -0.73
C PHE A 107 3.99 -0.07 -1.19
N ALA A 108 3.74 0.83 -0.23
CA ALA A 108 3.38 2.21 -0.49
C ALA A 108 3.89 3.12 0.63
N HIS A 109 3.87 4.42 0.38
CA HIS A 109 4.21 5.43 1.37
C HIS A 109 3.23 6.60 1.35
N ARG A 110 3.22 7.33 2.46
CA ARG A 110 2.55 8.63 2.60
C ARG A 110 3.49 9.77 2.24
N ILE A 111 2.94 10.95 2.01
CA ILE A 111 3.73 12.18 1.86
C ILE A 111 4.48 12.52 3.17
N SER A 112 3.93 12.13 4.33
CA SER A 112 4.60 12.25 5.64
C SER A 112 5.86 11.41 5.77
N GLY A 113 6.08 10.42 4.91
CA GLY A 113 7.18 9.45 5.01
C GLY A 113 6.79 8.13 5.68
N ASP A 114 5.60 8.05 6.27
CA ASP A 114 5.02 6.81 6.81
C ASP A 114 4.88 5.76 5.72
N LYS A 115 5.01 4.49 6.09
CA LYS A 115 5.04 3.38 5.14
C LYS A 115 3.88 2.44 5.36
N TYR A 116 3.12 2.16 4.31
CA TYR A 116 2.19 1.03 4.30
C TYR A 116 2.98 -0.24 4.00
N CYS A 117 2.87 -1.21 4.90
CA CYS A 117 3.62 -2.46 4.84
C CYS A 117 2.67 -3.64 4.85
N PHE A 118 2.98 -4.64 4.02
CA PHE A 118 2.49 -5.99 4.22
C PHE A 118 3.18 -6.58 5.45
N LEU A 119 2.39 -7.09 6.38
CA LEU A 119 2.84 -7.81 7.56
C LEU A 119 2.56 -9.30 7.35
N TYR A 120 3.62 -10.07 7.07
CA TYR A 120 3.55 -11.52 6.96
C TYR A 120 3.86 -12.15 8.32
N GLU A 121 2.92 -12.97 8.80
CA GLU A 121 3.13 -13.94 9.89
C GLU A 121 3.58 -15.31 9.32
N ASP A 122 3.08 -15.61 8.13
CA ASP A 122 3.39 -16.77 7.30
C ASP A 122 3.34 -16.29 5.84
N VAL A 123 4.35 -16.63 5.04
CA VAL A 123 4.47 -16.15 3.65
C VAL A 123 3.40 -16.73 2.72
N GLU A 124 2.75 -17.83 3.12
CA GLU A 124 1.68 -18.47 2.35
C GLU A 124 0.28 -17.94 2.70
N GLN A 125 0.17 -17.08 3.72
CA GLN A 125 -1.09 -16.49 4.16
C GLN A 125 -1.23 -15.05 3.63
N GLU A 126 -2.48 -14.63 3.42
CA GLU A 126 -2.79 -13.24 3.08
C GLU A 126 -2.21 -12.31 4.16
N PRO A 127 -1.29 -11.40 3.82
CA PRO A 127 -0.69 -10.50 4.79
C PRO A 127 -1.70 -9.46 5.27
N LYS A 128 -1.56 -9.07 6.54
CA LYS A 128 -2.23 -7.88 7.07
C LYS A 128 -1.52 -6.63 6.53
N ILE A 129 -2.18 -5.49 6.61
CA ILE A 129 -1.59 -4.19 6.31
C ILE A 129 -1.34 -3.44 7.61
N VAL A 130 -0.11 -2.98 7.78
CA VAL A 130 0.27 -2.09 8.88
C VAL A 130 0.82 -0.77 8.33
N VAL A 131 0.77 0.27 9.16
CA VAL A 131 1.46 1.54 8.90
C VAL A 131 2.61 1.69 9.88
N TYR A 132 3.83 1.83 9.35
CA TYR A 132 4.98 2.26 10.14
C TYR A 132 5.06 3.79 10.15
N GLY A 133 4.97 4.39 11.33
CA GLY A 133 5.10 5.82 11.54
C GLY A 133 6.57 6.24 11.46
N HIS A 134 6.93 7.05 10.46
CA HIS A 134 8.33 7.42 10.20
C HIS A 134 8.94 8.22 11.37
N ASP A 135 8.15 9.09 11.99
CA ASP A 135 8.60 9.99 13.05
C ASP A 135 8.41 9.42 14.46
N THR A 136 7.48 8.48 14.63
CA THR A 136 7.13 7.92 15.96
C THR A 136 7.73 6.54 16.21
N GLY A 137 8.02 5.78 15.16
CA GLY A 137 8.44 4.37 15.27
C GLY A 137 7.32 3.42 15.72
N ASP A 138 6.07 3.91 15.72
CA ASP A 138 4.89 3.11 16.00
C ASP A 138 4.49 2.29 14.78
N VAL A 139 3.87 1.14 15.02
CA VAL A 139 3.34 0.28 13.97
C VAL A 139 1.89 0.03 14.26
N ASP A 140 0.99 0.53 13.42
CA ASP A 140 -0.45 0.38 13.60
C ASP A 140 -1.01 -0.65 12.62
N LEU A 141 -1.84 -1.56 13.11
CA LEU A 141 -2.67 -2.41 12.27
C LEU A 141 -3.70 -1.55 11.54
N TRP A 142 -3.60 -1.54 10.21
CA TRP A 142 -4.41 -0.68 9.35
C TRP A 142 -5.54 -1.45 8.66
N ALA A 143 -5.28 -2.69 8.23
CA ALA A 143 -6.28 -3.57 7.64
C ALA A 143 -5.85 -5.03 7.77
N THR A 144 -6.81 -5.94 7.71
CA THR A 144 -6.63 -7.40 7.85
C THR A 144 -6.39 -8.10 6.52
N SER A 145 -6.61 -7.42 5.39
CA SER A 145 -6.34 -7.92 4.03
C SER A 145 -6.10 -6.75 3.07
N PHE A 146 -5.58 -7.04 1.87
CA PHE A 146 -5.41 -6.00 0.85
C PHE A 146 -6.73 -5.45 0.32
N GLU A 147 -7.79 -6.27 0.29
CA GLU A 147 -9.13 -5.83 -0.14
C GLU A 147 -9.77 -4.86 0.87
N GLU A 148 -9.64 -5.13 2.16
CA GLU A 148 -10.11 -4.22 3.21
C GLU A 148 -9.32 -2.91 3.19
N PHE A 149 -8.00 -2.98 2.96
CA PHE A 149 -7.18 -1.79 2.75
C PHE A 149 -7.70 -0.94 1.59
N LEU A 150 -7.97 -1.56 0.44
CA LEU A 150 -8.53 -0.87 -0.73
C LEU A 150 -9.86 -0.19 -0.40
N TYR A 151 -10.74 -0.89 0.33
CA TYR A 151 -12.01 -0.33 0.79
C TYR A 151 -11.80 0.92 1.65
N PHE A 152 -10.89 0.88 2.62
CA PHE A 152 -10.57 2.04 3.45
C PHE A 152 -10.03 3.21 2.63
N GLN A 153 -9.10 2.95 1.70
CA GLN A 153 -8.57 4.01 0.85
C GLN A 153 -9.66 4.66 -0.02
N ILE A 154 -10.61 3.88 -0.57
CA ILE A 154 -11.75 4.44 -1.33
C ILE A 154 -12.62 5.35 -0.46
N VAL A 155 -12.91 4.93 0.77
CA VAL A 155 -13.72 5.71 1.71
C VAL A 155 -13.01 7.02 2.09
N VAL A 156 -11.68 6.98 2.30
CA VAL A 156 -10.85 8.18 2.51
C VAL A 156 -10.90 9.14 1.33
N GLU A 157 -10.72 8.63 0.11
CA GLU A 157 -10.73 9.48 -1.09
C GLU A 157 -12.05 10.24 -1.28
N VAL A 158 -13.16 9.59 -0.98
CA VAL A 158 -14.48 10.22 -1.12
C VAL A 158 -14.75 11.23 -0.02
N MET A 159 -14.28 10.98 1.21
CA MET A 159 -14.61 11.82 2.37
C MET A 159 -13.61 12.95 2.64
N ASP A 160 -12.31 12.67 2.56
CA ASP A 160 -11.25 13.64 2.86
C ASP A 160 -10.83 14.45 1.64
N LYS A 161 -10.84 13.82 0.44
CA LYS A 161 -10.43 14.46 -0.81
C LYS A 161 -11.60 14.93 -1.69
N ASP A 162 -12.83 14.87 -1.17
CA ASP A 162 -14.08 15.30 -1.82
C ASP A 162 -14.27 14.70 -3.24
N ARG A 163 -13.79 13.46 -3.45
CA ARG A 163 -13.99 12.77 -4.73
C ARG A 163 -15.40 12.21 -4.81
N GLU A 164 -16.01 12.34 -5.99
CA GLU A 164 -17.33 11.74 -6.23
C GLU A 164 -17.22 10.20 -6.28
N ILE A 165 -17.99 9.51 -5.43
CA ILE A 165 -18.11 8.03 -5.39
C ILE A 165 -18.46 7.43 -6.76
N HIS A 166 -19.15 8.19 -7.60
CA HIS A 166 -19.57 7.76 -8.94
C HIS A 166 -18.63 8.20 -10.06
N SER A 167 -17.50 8.83 -9.74
CA SER A 167 -16.46 9.13 -10.72
C SER A 167 -15.90 7.85 -11.34
N ASP A 168 -15.48 7.92 -12.61
CA ASP A 168 -14.89 6.79 -13.31
C ASP A 168 -13.65 6.24 -12.59
N TYR A 169 -12.89 7.14 -11.96
CA TYR A 169 -11.73 6.80 -11.13
C TYR A 169 -12.11 5.90 -9.95
N ILE A 170 -13.08 6.31 -9.12
CA ILE A 170 -13.48 5.53 -7.94
C ILE A 170 -14.15 4.22 -8.37
N LYS A 171 -14.98 4.23 -9.41
CA LYS A 171 -15.59 3.00 -9.97
C LYS A 171 -14.56 1.98 -10.44
N ALA A 172 -13.45 2.44 -11.03
CA ALA A 172 -12.36 1.56 -11.45
C ALA A 172 -11.65 0.87 -10.28
N HIS A 173 -11.77 1.39 -9.06
CA HIS A 173 -11.24 0.76 -7.85
C HIS A 173 -12.30 -0.11 -7.15
N ILE A 174 -13.56 0.33 -7.12
CA ILE A 174 -14.68 -0.43 -6.52
C ILE A 174 -14.84 -1.82 -7.14
N GLN A 175 -14.52 -2.01 -8.42
CA GLN A 175 -14.65 -3.31 -9.09
C GLN A 175 -13.84 -4.44 -8.40
N TRP A 176 -12.76 -4.09 -7.70
CA TRP A 176 -11.86 -5.02 -7.01
C TRP A 176 -12.30 -5.38 -5.60
N LEU A 177 -13.31 -4.70 -5.07
CA LEU A 177 -13.88 -5.01 -3.77
C LEU A 177 -14.73 -6.28 -3.80
N ASN A 178 -14.92 -6.89 -2.63
CA ASN A 178 -15.85 -7.98 -2.44
C ASN A 178 -17.33 -7.47 -2.50
N ASP A 179 -18.29 -8.39 -2.64
CA ASP A 179 -19.70 -8.03 -2.79
C ASP A 179 -20.28 -7.32 -1.56
N ALA A 180 -19.76 -7.58 -0.36
CA ALA A 180 -20.22 -6.93 0.86
C ALA A 180 -19.81 -5.45 0.90
N HIS A 181 -18.55 -5.13 0.61
CA HIS A 181 -18.06 -3.75 0.54
C HIS A 181 -18.66 -2.98 -0.64
N LYS A 182 -18.83 -3.63 -1.81
CA LYS A 182 -19.57 -3.04 -2.94
C LYS A 182 -20.98 -2.65 -2.55
N ARG A 183 -21.69 -3.53 -1.84
CA ARG A 183 -23.05 -3.25 -1.36
C ARG A 183 -23.06 -2.09 -0.36
N LEU A 184 -22.14 -2.08 0.61
CA LEU A 184 -22.03 -1.00 1.59
C LEU A 184 -21.85 0.37 0.93
N LEU A 185 -20.90 0.49 -0.01
CA LEU A 185 -20.66 1.74 -0.75
C LEU A 185 -21.85 2.19 -1.61
N ALA A 186 -22.70 1.25 -2.05
CA ALA A 186 -23.87 1.57 -2.88
C ALA A 186 -25.11 1.94 -2.05
N GLU A 187 -25.27 1.34 -0.87
CA GLU A 187 -26.49 1.44 -0.05
C GLU A 187 -26.34 2.39 1.14
N THR A 188 -25.12 2.68 1.59
CA THR A 188 -24.84 3.48 2.78
C THR A 188 -24.15 4.78 2.40
N PRO A 189 -24.55 5.95 2.95
CA PRO A 189 -23.80 7.18 2.77
C PRO A 189 -22.35 7.01 3.20
N THR A 190 -21.38 7.39 2.36
CA THR A 190 -19.95 7.23 2.65
C THR A 190 -19.53 7.88 3.96
N LYS A 191 -20.20 8.96 4.37
CA LYS A 191 -19.97 9.61 5.66
C LYS A 191 -20.25 8.67 6.84
N ASP A 192 -21.34 7.91 6.79
CA ASP A 192 -21.71 6.99 7.85
C ASP A 192 -20.74 5.80 7.90
N ILE A 193 -20.21 5.39 6.74
CA ILE A 193 -19.15 4.39 6.64
C ILE A 193 -17.86 4.91 7.28
N TRP A 194 -17.45 6.13 6.94
CA TRP A 194 -16.25 6.78 7.47
C TRP A 194 -16.25 6.86 8.99
N GLU A 195 -17.36 7.26 9.59
CA GLU A 195 -17.53 7.35 11.05
C GLU A 195 -17.51 5.97 11.75
N GLN A 196 -17.61 4.87 10.98
CA GLN A 196 -17.60 3.50 11.47
C GLN A 196 -16.31 2.74 11.12
N LEU A 197 -15.38 3.35 10.38
CA LEU A 197 -14.10 2.71 10.11
C LEU A 197 -13.38 2.43 11.42
N PRO A 198 -12.72 1.27 11.54
CA PRO A 198 -11.96 0.96 12.75
C PRO A 198 -10.80 1.95 12.91
N GLU A 199 -10.62 2.46 14.12
CA GLU A 199 -9.41 3.19 14.47
C GLU A 199 -8.20 2.23 14.39
N PRO A 200 -7.09 2.66 13.78
CA PRO A 200 -5.85 1.88 13.76
C PRO A 200 -5.42 1.50 15.18
N GLN A 201 -4.98 0.25 15.35
CA GLN A 201 -4.55 -0.26 16.65
C GLN A 201 -3.05 -0.48 16.64
N GLU A 202 -2.34 0.06 17.63
CA GLU A 202 -0.91 -0.18 17.79
C GLU A 202 -0.65 -1.69 17.91
N LEU A 203 0.17 -2.19 16.98
CA LEU A 203 0.59 -3.56 16.89
C LEU A 203 2.04 -3.67 17.37
N ASN A 204 2.22 -4.45 18.43
CA ASN A 204 3.54 -4.73 18.95
C ASN A 204 4.29 -5.74 18.09
N ILE A 205 5.24 -5.24 17.28
CA ILE A 205 6.11 -6.06 16.44
C ILE A 205 7.45 -6.41 17.12
N TRP A 206 7.65 -6.03 18.38
CA TRP A 206 8.95 -6.12 19.05
C TRP A 206 9.01 -7.29 20.04
N THR A 207 10.21 -7.78 20.30
CA THR A 207 10.53 -8.65 21.44
C THR A 207 11.12 -7.82 22.58
N PHE A 208 10.85 -8.21 23.83
CA PHE A 208 11.27 -7.51 25.04
C PHE A 208 12.22 -8.35 25.90
#